data_AF-A0A7I7TG54-F1
#
_entry.id   AF-A0A7I7TG54-F1
#
_cell.length_a   1.000
_cell.length_b   1.000
_cell.length_c   1.000
_cell.angle_alpha   90.00
_cell.angle_beta   90.00
_cell.angle_gamma   90.00
#
_symmetry.space_group_name_H-M   'P 1'
#
loop_
_entity.id
_entity.type
_entity.pdbx_description
1 polymer ?
#
loop_
_entity_poly.entity_id
_entity_poly.type
_entity_poly.pdbx_seq_one_letter_code
_entity_poly.pdbx_strand_id
1 'polypeptide(L)'
;MSEGTAAELARLRQIEAEEWAALDNLKAECVARVADGMAAEVDAYAKKIANAHPEQAKALGKEGVSALRRELAEVTAELADQLRGAVDEIEWPEPKQYGKLDSSAVHSALFKFLYGARVDRLTRVLKAHGFPFEPTAGVLPQDLYDRSSFGDLAEALQNIGRIQQEVAQAKIVDDRDTVDSLWEEQ
;
A
#
# COMPACT_ATOMS: atom_id res chain seq x y z
N MET A 1 3.70 -44.13 4.59
CA MET A 1 3.23 -42.85 4.00
C MET A 1 2.06 -43.10 3.08
N SER A 2 0.98 -42.32 3.18
CA SER A 2 -0.04 -42.31 2.12
C SER A 2 0.47 -41.40 0.99
N GLU A 3 0.56 -41.91 -0.25
CA GLU A 3 0.96 -41.08 -1.40
C GLU A 3 0.01 -39.88 -1.63
N GLY A 4 -1.21 -39.96 -1.09
CA GLY A 4 -2.22 -38.90 -1.19
C GLY A 4 -1.92 -37.65 -0.36
N THR A 5 -1.44 -37.77 0.88
CA THR A 5 -1.16 -36.60 1.73
C THR A 5 0.06 -35.82 1.28
N ALA A 6 1.11 -36.54 0.85
CA ALA A 6 2.32 -35.93 0.31
C ALA A 6 2.03 -35.18 -1.01
N ALA A 7 1.21 -35.77 -1.90
CA ALA A 7 0.81 -35.13 -3.15
C ALA A 7 -0.03 -33.87 -2.92
N GLU A 8 -0.94 -33.89 -1.93
CA GLU A 8 -1.75 -32.73 -1.58
C GLU A 8 -0.92 -31.60 -0.98
N LEU A 9 0.02 -31.91 -0.06
CA LEU A 9 0.94 -30.91 0.48
C LEU A 9 1.80 -30.27 -0.61
N ALA A 10 2.29 -31.07 -1.58
CA ALA A 10 3.04 -30.56 -2.72
C ALA A 10 2.20 -29.62 -3.59
N ARG A 11 0.94 -30.01 -3.88
CA ARG A 11 -0.01 -29.18 -4.63
C ARG A 11 -0.29 -27.84 -3.94
N LEU A 12 -0.53 -27.85 -2.64
CA LEU A 12 -0.81 -26.62 -1.87
C LEU A 12 0.40 -25.68 -1.81
N ARG A 13 1.63 -26.22 -1.68
CA ARG A 13 2.85 -25.41 -1.75
C ARG A 13 3.06 -24.76 -3.11
N GLN A 14 2.69 -25.45 -4.19
CA GLN A 14 2.74 -24.86 -5.52
C GLN A 14 1.76 -23.70 -5.64
N ILE A 15 0.52 -23.88 -5.18
CA ILE A 15 -0.51 -22.81 -5.17
C ILE A 15 -0.03 -21.61 -4.33
N GLU A 16 0.55 -21.87 -3.15
CA GLU A 16 1.11 -20.82 -2.30
C GLU A 16 2.18 -20.00 -3.03
N ALA A 17 3.09 -20.65 -3.76
CA ALA A 17 4.13 -19.98 -4.52
C ALA A 17 3.56 -19.13 -5.67
N GLU A 18 2.57 -19.64 -6.40
CA GLU A 18 1.89 -18.91 -7.48
C GLU A 18 1.14 -17.67 -6.95
N GLU A 19 0.53 -17.80 -5.77
CA GLU A 19 -0.25 -16.73 -5.14
C GLU A 19 0.65 -15.65 -4.53
N TRP A 20 1.83 -16.00 -4.01
CA TRP A 20 2.85 -15.01 -3.63
C TRP A 20 3.31 -14.19 -4.83
N ALA A 21 3.60 -14.83 -5.95
CA ALA A 21 4.01 -14.13 -7.17
C ALA A 21 2.90 -13.19 -7.70
N ALA A 22 1.64 -13.63 -7.66
CA ALA A 22 0.50 -12.78 -8.02
C ALA A 22 0.33 -11.59 -7.05
N LEU A 23 0.49 -11.84 -5.75
CA LEU A 23 0.40 -10.80 -4.73
C LEU A 23 1.50 -9.74 -4.90
N ASP A 24 2.74 -10.14 -5.20
CA ASP A 24 3.83 -9.19 -5.40
C ASP A 24 3.60 -8.28 -6.61
N ASN A 25 3.03 -8.83 -7.70
CA ASN A 25 2.59 -8.02 -8.83
C ASN A 25 1.50 -7.01 -8.42
N LEU A 26 0.50 -7.44 -7.64
CA LEU A 26 -0.56 -6.54 -7.16
C LEU A 26 -0.05 -5.44 -6.23
N LYS A 27 0.95 -5.73 -5.38
CA LYS A 27 1.62 -4.69 -4.57
C LYS A 27 2.29 -3.65 -5.47
N ALA A 28 3.03 -4.10 -6.49
CA ALA A 28 3.70 -3.22 -7.44
C ALA A 28 2.70 -2.39 -8.25
N GLU A 29 1.62 -2.98 -8.74
CA GLU A 29 0.56 -2.28 -9.46
C GLU A 29 -0.16 -1.24 -8.59
N CYS A 30 -0.45 -1.59 -7.34
CA CYS A 30 -1.05 -0.67 -6.37
C CYS A 30 -0.17 0.56 -6.16
N VAL A 31 1.11 0.35 -5.90
CA VAL A 31 2.12 1.41 -5.75
C VAL A 31 2.25 2.25 -7.01
N ALA A 32 2.32 1.63 -8.19
CA ALA A 32 2.44 2.32 -9.47
C ALA A 32 1.22 3.21 -9.72
N ARG A 33 0.01 2.69 -9.50
CA ARG A 33 -1.24 3.44 -9.65
C ARG A 33 -1.30 4.66 -8.74
N VAL A 34 -0.90 4.50 -7.47
CA VAL A 34 -0.81 5.62 -6.51
C VAL A 34 0.20 6.65 -6.99
N ALA A 35 1.39 6.20 -7.41
CA ALA A 35 2.45 7.08 -7.90
C ALA A 35 2.04 7.86 -9.15
N ASP A 36 1.34 7.22 -10.09
CA ASP A 36 0.87 7.84 -11.33
C ASP A 36 -0.26 8.86 -11.09
N GLY A 37 -1.13 8.60 -10.10
CA GLY A 37 -2.23 9.51 -9.73
C GLY A 37 -1.81 10.69 -8.85
N MET A 38 -0.67 10.58 -8.15
CA MET A 38 -0.28 11.51 -7.09
C MET A 38 -0.21 12.98 -7.53
N ALA A 39 0.29 13.25 -8.74
CA ALA A 39 0.41 14.61 -9.27
C ALA A 39 -0.95 15.30 -9.44
N ALA A 40 -1.95 14.57 -9.91
CA ALA A 40 -3.31 15.09 -10.09
C ALA A 40 -3.96 15.38 -8.73
N GLU A 41 -3.79 14.48 -7.76
CA GLU A 41 -4.33 14.64 -6.40
C GLU A 41 -3.68 15.84 -5.67
N VAL A 42 -2.36 16.02 -5.80
CA VAL A 42 -1.66 17.18 -5.23
C VAL A 42 -2.13 18.49 -5.86
N ASP A 43 -2.33 18.55 -7.17
CA ASP A 43 -2.85 19.75 -7.84
C ASP A 43 -4.29 20.06 -7.38
N ALA A 44 -5.14 19.04 -7.28
CA ALA A 44 -6.49 19.17 -6.77
C ALA A 44 -6.51 19.66 -5.31
N TYR A 45 -5.63 19.12 -4.47
CA TYR A 45 -5.48 19.55 -3.08
C TYR A 45 -4.99 21.00 -2.99
N ALA A 46 -3.96 21.38 -3.75
CA ALA A 46 -3.44 22.75 -3.78
C ALA A 46 -4.53 23.74 -4.22
N LYS A 47 -5.33 23.36 -5.22
CA LYS A 47 -6.49 24.16 -5.66
C LYS A 47 -7.56 24.28 -4.57
N LYS A 48 -7.84 23.21 -3.81
CA LYS A 48 -8.75 23.24 -2.66
C LYS A 48 -8.26 24.23 -1.59
N ILE A 49 -6.97 24.21 -1.26
CA ILE A 49 -6.36 25.16 -0.32
C ILE A 49 -6.43 26.59 -0.85
N ALA A 50 -6.12 26.82 -2.13
CA ALA A 50 -6.22 28.13 -2.74
C ALA A 50 -7.66 28.70 -2.70
N ASN A 51 -8.67 27.86 -2.89
CA ASN A 51 -10.07 28.26 -2.76
C ASN A 51 -10.48 28.56 -1.31
N ALA A 52 -9.90 27.87 -0.33
CA ALA A 52 -10.12 28.16 1.10
C ALA A 52 -9.44 29.45 1.55
N HIS A 53 -8.39 29.89 0.83
CA HIS A 53 -7.56 31.05 1.14
C HIS A 53 -7.42 31.99 -0.08
N PRO A 54 -8.53 32.58 -0.56
CA PRO A 54 -8.55 33.32 -1.82
C PRO A 54 -7.70 34.58 -1.80
N GLU A 55 -7.54 35.24 -0.64
CA GLU A 55 -6.71 36.44 -0.53
C GLU A 55 -5.21 36.12 -0.72
N GLN A 56 -4.75 34.98 -0.19
CA GLN A 56 -3.39 34.46 -0.43
C GLN A 56 -3.20 34.10 -1.91
N ALA A 57 -4.19 33.41 -2.51
CA ALA A 57 -4.13 33.03 -3.92
C ALA A 57 -4.11 34.27 -4.85
N LYS A 58 -4.88 35.31 -4.53
CA LYS A 58 -4.87 36.60 -5.25
C LYS A 58 -3.51 37.31 -5.10
N ALA A 59 -2.93 37.30 -3.90
CA ALA A 59 -1.63 37.92 -3.64
C ALA A 59 -0.48 37.26 -4.42
N LEU A 60 -0.52 35.93 -4.60
CA LEU A 60 0.43 35.20 -5.45
C LEU A 60 0.28 35.58 -6.93
N GLY A 61 -0.94 35.86 -7.38
CA GLY A 61 -1.24 36.08 -8.79
C GLY A 61 -0.97 34.84 -9.66
N LYS A 62 -1.11 35.01 -10.98
CA LYS A 62 -0.96 33.90 -11.94
C LYS A 62 0.46 33.31 -11.93
N GLU A 63 1.48 34.15 -11.83
CA GLU A 63 2.88 33.71 -11.85
C GLU A 63 3.24 32.95 -10.57
N GLY A 64 2.82 33.45 -9.40
CA GLY A 64 3.04 32.76 -8.13
C GLY A 64 2.33 31.41 -8.07
N VAL A 65 1.07 31.33 -8.54
CA VAL A 65 0.36 30.04 -8.65
C VAL A 65 1.06 29.09 -9.62
N SER A 66 1.60 29.59 -10.74
CA SER A 66 2.36 28.75 -11.68
C SER A 66 3.66 28.23 -11.06
N ALA A 67 4.37 29.05 -10.28
CA ALA A 67 5.58 28.63 -9.57
C ALA A 67 5.25 27.58 -8.50
N LEU A 68 4.20 27.80 -7.70
CA LEU A 68 3.69 26.85 -6.72
C LEU A 68 3.40 25.48 -7.35
N ARG A 69 2.65 25.45 -8.45
CA ARG A 69 2.28 24.19 -9.12
C ARG A 69 3.50 23.44 -9.64
N ARG A 70 4.51 24.16 -10.14
CA ARG A 70 5.76 23.55 -10.61
C ARG A 70 6.55 22.93 -9.44
N GLU A 71 6.73 23.66 -8.34
CA GLU A 71 7.44 23.16 -7.16
C GLU A 71 6.72 21.96 -6.53
N LEU A 72 5.39 21.99 -6.47
CA LEU A 72 4.60 20.84 -6.03
C LEU A 72 4.80 19.64 -6.96
N ALA A 73 4.75 19.84 -8.28
CA ALA A 73 4.96 18.77 -9.25
C ALA A 73 6.37 18.14 -9.14
N GLU A 74 7.40 18.95 -8.90
CA GLU A 74 8.77 18.46 -8.66
C GLU A 74 8.83 17.57 -7.40
N VAL A 75 8.30 18.05 -6.27
CA VAL A 75 8.26 17.26 -5.03
C VAL A 75 7.42 15.99 -5.19
N THR A 76 6.29 16.07 -5.89
CA THR A 76 5.42 14.92 -6.15
C THR A 76 6.09 13.90 -7.05
N ALA A 77 6.84 14.32 -8.08
CA ALA A 77 7.58 13.40 -8.94
C ALA A 77 8.61 12.61 -8.14
N GLU A 78 9.38 13.28 -7.27
CA GLU A 78 10.34 12.60 -6.39
C GLU A 78 9.64 11.63 -5.42
N LEU A 79 8.49 12.00 -4.86
CA LEU A 79 7.74 11.14 -3.96
C LEU A 79 7.15 9.92 -4.69
N ALA A 80 6.67 10.11 -5.92
CA ALA A 80 6.17 9.03 -6.77
C ALA A 80 7.29 8.03 -7.10
N ASP A 81 8.50 8.52 -7.43
CA ASP A 81 9.66 7.66 -7.70
C ASP A 81 10.12 6.90 -6.45
N GLN A 82 10.13 7.56 -5.29
CA GLN A 82 10.40 6.90 -4.01
C GLN A 82 9.38 5.79 -3.72
N LEU A 83 8.10 6.07 -3.95
CA LEU A 83 7.04 5.09 -3.72
C LEU A 83 7.20 3.87 -4.63
N ARG A 84 7.49 4.08 -5.93
CA ARG A 84 7.75 2.98 -6.90
C ARG A 84 8.91 2.09 -6.47
N GLY A 85 9.97 2.67 -5.90
CA GLY A 85 11.13 1.92 -5.42
C GLY A 85 10.94 1.21 -4.08
N ALA A 86 9.85 1.49 -3.36
CA ALA A 86 9.67 1.09 -1.97
C ALA A 86 8.59 0.02 -1.75
N VAL A 87 8.22 -0.74 -2.79
CA VAL A 87 7.19 -1.80 -2.70
C VAL A 87 7.49 -2.76 -1.55
N ASP A 88 8.75 -3.16 -1.38
CA ASP A 88 9.21 -4.09 -0.34
C ASP A 88 9.47 -3.43 1.02
N GLU A 89 9.57 -2.10 1.08
CA GLU A 89 9.72 -1.34 2.33
C GLU A 89 8.37 -1.02 2.99
N ILE A 90 7.28 -1.10 2.23
CA ILE A 90 5.93 -0.92 2.76
C ILE A 90 5.59 -2.13 3.62
N GLU A 91 5.28 -1.88 4.88
CA GLU A 91 4.73 -2.90 5.78
C GLU A 91 3.27 -3.22 5.38
N TRP A 92 3.11 -4.13 4.41
CA TRP A 92 1.81 -4.61 3.98
C TRP A 92 1.09 -5.35 5.12
N PRO A 93 -0.25 -5.23 5.22
CA PRO A 93 -0.97 -5.83 6.33
C PRO A 93 -0.99 -7.35 6.19
N GLU A 94 -0.66 -8.04 7.28
CA GLU A 94 -0.75 -9.49 7.36
C GLU A 94 -2.17 -9.93 7.75
N PRO A 95 -2.65 -11.05 7.20
CA PRO A 95 -3.95 -11.60 7.54
C PRO A 95 -3.99 -12.03 9.01
N LYS A 96 -4.99 -11.54 9.75
CA LYS A 96 -5.20 -11.93 11.16
C LYS A 96 -6.19 -13.08 11.24
N GLN A 97 -6.02 -13.96 12.23
CA GLN A 97 -6.84 -15.17 12.44
C GLN A 97 -8.36 -14.92 12.43
N TYR A 98 -8.82 -13.73 12.84
CA TYR A 98 -10.24 -13.36 12.88
C TYR A 98 -10.56 -12.01 12.23
N GLY A 99 -9.61 -11.43 11.49
CA GLY A 99 -9.77 -10.09 10.90
C GLY A 99 -9.85 -10.15 9.39
N LYS A 100 -10.90 -9.55 8.81
CA LYS A 100 -10.97 -9.31 7.37
C LYS A 100 -10.00 -8.19 7.00
N LEU A 101 -9.10 -8.45 6.05
CA LEU A 101 -8.35 -7.38 5.39
C LEU A 101 -9.26 -6.67 4.38
N ASP A 102 -9.29 -5.35 4.44
CA ASP A 102 -10.04 -4.48 3.56
C ASP A 102 -9.14 -3.34 3.03
N SER A 103 -9.71 -2.49 2.17
CA SER A 103 -9.03 -1.31 1.64
C SER A 103 -8.49 -0.37 2.75
N SER A 104 -9.04 -0.42 3.97
CA SER A 104 -8.55 0.38 5.10
C SER A 104 -7.20 -0.12 5.61
N ALA A 105 -6.96 -1.42 5.59
CA ALA A 105 -5.67 -2.00 5.96
C ALA A 105 -4.57 -1.59 4.97
N VAL A 106 -4.84 -1.69 3.67
CA VAL A 106 -3.92 -1.26 2.60
C VAL A 106 -3.64 0.25 2.71
N HIS A 107 -4.69 1.05 2.89
CA HIS A 107 -4.55 2.49 3.15
C HIS A 107 -3.67 2.78 4.36
N SER A 108 -3.85 2.05 5.46
CA SER A 108 -3.06 2.29 6.69
C SER A 108 -1.57 2.01 6.46
N ALA A 109 -1.23 0.98 5.69
CA ALA A 109 0.15 0.68 5.30
C ALA A 109 0.77 1.81 4.47
N LEU A 110 0.07 2.24 3.41
CA LEU A 110 0.52 3.36 2.56
C LEU A 110 0.59 4.69 3.32
N PHE A 111 -0.39 4.95 4.20
CA PHE A 111 -0.38 6.12 5.06
C PHE A 111 0.85 6.11 5.95
N LYS A 112 1.14 5.00 6.64
CA LYS A 112 2.32 4.88 7.51
C LYS A 112 3.61 5.11 6.75
N PHE A 113 3.73 4.57 5.54
CA PHE A 113 4.91 4.75 4.70
C PHE A 113 5.11 6.22 4.27
N LEU A 114 4.05 6.87 3.80
CA LEU A 114 4.11 8.25 3.30
C LEU A 114 4.15 9.31 4.40
N TYR A 115 3.63 9.02 5.59
CA TYR A 115 3.49 10.01 6.66
C TYR A 115 4.83 10.58 7.15
N GLY A 116 4.80 11.82 7.64
CA GLY A 116 5.96 12.53 8.16
C GLY A 116 6.79 13.20 7.07
N ALA A 117 8.12 13.02 7.13
CA ALA A 117 9.08 13.81 6.37
C ALA A 117 8.84 13.82 4.84
N ARG A 118 8.27 12.74 4.29
CA ARG A 118 7.94 12.62 2.86
C ARG A 118 6.86 13.63 2.46
N VAL A 119 5.70 13.61 3.11
CA VAL A 119 4.59 14.55 2.83
C VAL A 119 4.82 15.96 3.38
N ASP A 120 5.62 16.12 4.44
CA ASP A 120 5.96 17.44 4.99
C ASP A 120 6.64 18.37 3.98
N ARG A 121 7.28 17.80 2.94
CA ARG A 121 7.84 18.56 1.81
C ARG A 121 6.76 19.34 1.06
N LEU A 122 5.62 18.72 0.80
CA LEU A 122 4.49 19.37 0.11
C LEU A 122 3.92 20.51 0.97
N THR A 123 3.79 20.28 2.28
CA THR A 123 3.37 21.33 3.23
C THR A 123 4.34 22.50 3.26
N ARG A 124 5.65 22.24 3.22
CA ARG A 124 6.67 23.30 3.17
C ARG A 124 6.55 24.16 1.91
N VAL A 125 6.30 23.55 0.76
CA VAL A 125 6.05 24.30 -0.49
C VAL A 125 4.82 25.19 -0.33
N LEU A 126 3.68 24.66 0.12
CA LEU A 126 2.46 25.47 0.31
C LEU A 126 2.67 26.63 1.30
N LYS A 127 3.37 26.38 2.42
CA LYS A 127 3.73 27.41 3.41
C LYS A 127 4.65 28.49 2.83
N ALA A 128 5.63 28.10 2.02
CA ALA A 128 6.57 29.03 1.37
C ALA A 128 5.84 29.99 0.41
N HIS A 129 4.74 29.54 -0.19
CA HIS A 129 3.84 30.35 -1.02
C HIS A 129 2.74 31.07 -0.21
N GLY A 130 2.84 31.09 1.13
CA GLY A 130 2.00 31.91 2.00
C GLY A 130 0.67 31.27 2.42
N PHE A 131 0.43 30.00 2.10
CA PHE A 131 -0.78 29.30 2.57
C PHE A 131 -0.64 28.90 4.04
N PRO A 132 -1.62 29.24 4.89
CA PRO A 132 -1.56 28.95 6.31
C PRO A 132 -1.84 27.46 6.57
N PHE A 133 -1.13 26.92 7.56
CA PHE A 133 -1.44 25.63 8.18
C PHE A 133 -1.26 25.79 9.67
N GLU A 134 -2.04 25.06 10.46
CA GLU A 134 -1.77 24.93 11.89
C GLU A 134 -0.37 24.33 12.12
N PRO A 135 0.28 24.58 13.27
CA PRO A 135 1.63 24.09 13.53
C PRO A 135 1.78 22.56 13.40
N THR A 136 0.73 21.83 13.74
CA THR A 136 0.65 20.36 13.69
C THR A 136 -0.10 19.83 12.47
N ALA A 137 -0.61 20.72 11.60
CA ALA A 137 -1.36 20.35 10.41
C ALA A 137 -0.46 20.44 9.16
N GLY A 138 -0.80 19.60 8.18
CA GLY A 138 -0.09 19.50 6.91
C GLY A 138 -0.92 18.75 5.88
N VAL A 139 -0.27 18.44 4.76
CA VAL A 139 -0.81 17.55 3.75
C VAL A 139 -0.81 16.16 4.34
N LEU A 140 -1.96 15.48 4.31
CA LEU A 140 -2.04 14.10 4.78
C LEU A 140 -1.85 13.15 3.60
N PRO A 141 -1.24 11.97 3.81
CA PRO A 141 -1.12 10.96 2.76
C PRO A 141 -2.44 10.61 2.08
N GLN A 142 -3.55 10.62 2.82
CA GLN A 142 -4.88 10.33 2.27
C GLN A 142 -5.38 11.33 1.22
N ASP A 143 -4.76 12.51 1.15
CA ASP A 143 -5.07 13.52 0.13
C ASP A 143 -4.26 13.29 -1.17
N LEU A 144 -3.43 12.25 -1.23
CA LEU A 144 -2.50 12.00 -2.35
C LEU A 144 -2.94 10.86 -3.27
N TYR A 145 -4.01 10.13 -2.93
CA TYR A 145 -4.47 8.97 -3.69
C TYR A 145 -5.92 8.58 -3.39
N ASP A 146 -6.51 7.83 -4.33
CA ASP A 146 -7.84 7.24 -4.17
C ASP A 146 -7.78 5.83 -3.56
N ARG A 147 -8.53 5.64 -2.48
CA ARG A 147 -8.65 4.39 -1.71
C ARG A 147 -9.54 3.35 -2.40
N SER A 148 -10.36 3.76 -3.37
CA SER A 148 -11.29 2.86 -4.08
C SER A 148 -10.58 1.71 -4.79
N SER A 149 -9.31 1.91 -5.16
CA SER A 149 -8.51 0.97 -5.95
C SER A 149 -7.79 -0.12 -5.16
N PHE A 150 -7.97 -0.18 -3.83
CA PHE A 150 -7.23 -1.11 -2.96
C PHE A 150 -7.93 -2.45 -2.73
N GLY A 151 -9.12 -2.66 -3.29
CA GLY A 151 -9.93 -3.86 -3.07
C GLY A 151 -9.21 -5.15 -3.46
N ASP A 152 -8.68 -5.20 -4.68
CA ASP A 152 -8.04 -6.41 -5.24
C ASP A 152 -6.80 -6.82 -4.43
N LEU A 153 -5.97 -5.86 -4.01
CA LEU A 153 -4.79 -6.13 -3.18
C LEU A 153 -5.20 -6.62 -1.78
N ALA A 154 -6.23 -6.03 -1.17
CA ALA A 154 -6.73 -6.47 0.13
C ALA A 154 -7.28 -7.91 0.07
N GLU A 155 -7.97 -8.26 -1.01
CA GLU A 155 -8.46 -9.61 -1.26
C GLU A 155 -7.31 -10.61 -1.45
N ALA A 156 -6.29 -10.27 -2.23
CA ALA A 156 -5.11 -11.12 -2.42
C ALA A 156 -4.34 -11.36 -1.11
N LEU A 157 -4.15 -10.30 -0.30
CA LEU A 157 -3.53 -10.41 1.03
C LEU A 157 -4.35 -11.30 1.99
N GLN A 158 -5.68 -11.26 1.88
CA GLN A 158 -6.55 -12.16 2.63
C GLN A 158 -6.44 -13.61 2.13
N ASN A 159 -6.35 -13.80 0.81
CA ASN A 159 -6.28 -15.11 0.17
C ASN A 159 -4.98 -15.84 0.52
N ILE A 160 -3.84 -15.16 0.49
CA ILE A 160 -2.56 -15.79 0.84
C ILE A 160 -2.56 -16.30 2.28
N GLY A 161 -3.19 -15.56 3.21
CA GLY A 161 -3.36 -16.01 4.60
C GLY A 161 -4.17 -17.29 4.74
N ARG A 162 -5.22 -17.46 3.93
CA ARG A 162 -6.01 -18.69 3.89
C ARG A 162 -5.17 -19.85 3.35
N ILE A 163 -4.45 -19.64 2.25
CA ILE A 163 -3.61 -20.68 1.64
C ILE A 163 -2.51 -21.13 2.61
N GLN A 164 -1.88 -20.20 3.31
CA GLN A 164 -0.88 -20.52 4.34
C GLN A 164 -1.45 -21.41 5.45
N GLN A 165 -2.69 -21.15 5.88
CA GLN A 165 -3.37 -22.00 6.86
C GLN A 165 -3.65 -23.39 6.29
N GLU A 166 -4.05 -23.50 5.02
CA GLU A 166 -4.27 -24.78 4.34
C GLU A 166 -2.97 -25.59 4.20
N VAL A 167 -1.86 -24.95 3.81
CA VAL A 167 -0.52 -25.58 3.75
C VAL A 167 -0.09 -26.06 5.13
N ALA A 168 -0.26 -25.24 6.17
CA ALA A 168 0.08 -25.61 7.54
C ALA A 168 -0.74 -26.82 8.02
N GLN A 169 -2.05 -26.86 7.71
CA GLN A 169 -2.91 -27.96 8.08
C GLN A 169 -2.57 -29.25 7.31
N ALA A 170 -2.32 -29.15 6.00
CA ALA A 170 -1.92 -30.30 5.19
C ALA A 170 -0.59 -30.88 5.66
N LYS A 171 0.35 -30.02 6.07
CA LYS A 171 1.61 -30.45 6.67
C LYS A 171 1.41 -31.24 7.96
N ILE A 172 0.53 -30.77 8.86
CA ILE A 172 0.21 -31.49 10.10
C ILE A 172 -0.34 -32.90 9.80
N VAL A 173 -1.20 -33.03 8.79
CA VAL A 173 -1.76 -34.33 8.39
C VAL A 173 -0.68 -35.24 7.79
N ASP A 174 0.14 -34.71 6.89
CA ASP A 174 1.24 -35.46 6.27
C ASP A 174 2.27 -35.94 7.30
N ASP A 175 2.65 -35.07 8.24
CA ASP A 175 3.55 -35.39 9.35
C ASP A 175 2.96 -36.51 10.23
N ARG A 176 1.66 -36.44 10.55
CA ARG A 176 0.98 -37.48 11.34
C ARG A 176 0.95 -38.82 10.61
N ASP A 177 0.51 -38.85 9.37
CA ASP A 177 0.41 -40.07 8.56
C ASP A 177 1.79 -40.71 8.31
N THR A 178 2.84 -39.87 8.22
CA THR A 178 4.22 -40.34 8.17
C THR A 178 4.61 -41.05 9.47
N VAL A 179 4.38 -40.43 10.62
CA VAL A 179 4.65 -41.00 11.93
C VAL A 179 3.89 -42.31 12.14
N ASP A 180 2.59 -42.34 11.86
CA ASP A 180 1.76 -43.54 12.03
C ASP A 180 2.30 -44.70 11.17
N SER A 181 2.67 -44.44 9.92
CA SER A 181 3.23 -45.47 9.05
C SER A 181 4.58 -46.04 9.51
N LEU A 182 5.41 -45.23 10.20
CA LEU A 182 6.68 -45.71 10.76
C LEU A 182 6.47 -46.61 11.99
N TRP A 183 5.34 -46.46 12.69
CA TRP A 183 5.02 -47.24 13.88
C TRP A 183 4.31 -48.57 13.56
N GLU A 184 3.57 -48.64 12.44
CA GLU A 184 2.83 -49.83 12.01
C GLU A 184 3.70 -50.89 11.30
N GLU A 185 4.93 -50.56 10.92
CA GLU A 185 5.88 -51.48 10.25
C GLU A 185 6.70 -52.37 11.23
N GLN A 186 6.28 -52.50 12.51
CA GLN A 186 6.86 -53.39 13.52
C GLN A 186 5.97 -54.59 13.86
#